data_AF-A0A316T6Y6-F1
#
_entry.id   AF-A0A316T6Y6-F1
#
_cell.length_a   1.000
_cell.length_b   1.000
_cell.length_c   1.000
_cell.angle_alpha   90.00
_cell.angle_beta   90.00
_cell.angle_gamma   90.00
#
_symmetry.space_group_name_H-M   'P 1'
#
loop_
_entity.id
_entity.type
_entity.pdbx_description
1 polymer ?
#
loop_
_entity_poly.entity_id
_entity_poly.type
_entity_poly.pdbx_seq_one_letter_code
_entity_poly.pdbx_strand_id
1 'polypeptide(L)'
;MSNKKLTLYAMVAIIVMQLLTIVSGFIIPKIVLTYFGSEVNGLISSISQLLSYIQLLEGGVNSVAMSVLYKSLADKDYERTNSIIKAIDIFFKKIGIIYIGFVTVVAIVYPIVVSTSYNYLYVSTLIIVIAAGMFVQYFFALTYRVLINADRRGYIVSIAQCVFIIANLIFALVVARFFRSIHFLKLGTVIAYLIQPIIFSVYVKKNYPINIKHAVPDNNALKQKWDGFGHNLAYFIHANTDIIVLTALTNLVMVSIYAVYASIANALKTLLISISASIKPSFGNVLVSSSD
;
A
#
# COMPACT_ATOMS: atom_id res chain seq x y z
N MET A 1 -11.06 27.92 -0.73
CA MET A 1 -11.98 26.86 -1.23
C MET A 1 -12.82 26.39 -0.03
N SER A 2 -14.15 26.36 -0.11
CA SER A 2 -14.99 25.98 1.04
C SER A 2 -14.72 24.53 1.46
N ASN A 3 -14.67 24.26 2.78
CA ASN A 3 -14.45 22.93 3.36
C ASN A 3 -15.41 21.86 2.77
N LYS A 4 -16.65 22.23 2.45
CA LYS A 4 -17.63 21.32 1.81
C LYS A 4 -17.20 20.85 0.42
N LYS A 5 -16.63 21.74 -0.39
CA LYS A 5 -16.15 21.39 -1.75
C LYS A 5 -14.93 20.47 -1.68
N LEU A 6 -13.99 20.75 -0.77
CA LEU A 6 -12.79 19.93 -0.59
C LEU A 6 -13.14 18.49 -0.18
N THR A 7 -14.09 18.33 0.74
CA THR A 7 -14.60 17.02 1.17
C THR A 7 -15.26 16.27 0.02
N LEU A 8 -16.07 16.93 -0.81
CA LEU A 8 -16.70 16.31 -1.98
C LEU A 8 -15.66 15.81 -3.00
N TYR A 9 -14.65 16.62 -3.33
CA TYR A 9 -13.57 16.19 -4.22
C TYR A 9 -12.79 15.00 -3.66
N ALA A 10 -12.53 14.97 -2.36
CA ALA A 10 -11.89 13.83 -1.71
C ALA A 10 -12.73 12.55 -1.80
N MET A 11 -14.04 12.65 -1.55
CA MET A 11 -14.96 11.52 -1.68
C MET A 11 -15.00 10.97 -3.12
N VAL A 12 -15.18 11.84 -4.11
CA VAL A 12 -15.20 11.43 -5.52
C VAL A 12 -13.87 10.82 -5.94
N ALA A 13 -12.74 11.43 -5.57
CA ALA A 13 -11.41 10.89 -5.89
C ALA A 13 -11.18 9.50 -5.29
N ILE A 14 -11.62 9.27 -4.04
CA ILE A 14 -11.51 7.97 -3.37
C ILE A 14 -12.39 6.93 -4.08
N ILE A 15 -13.63 7.27 -4.44
CA ILE A 15 -14.54 6.35 -5.14
C ILE A 15 -13.98 5.96 -6.52
N VAL A 16 -13.50 6.94 -7.30
CA VAL A 16 -12.88 6.69 -8.60
C VAL A 16 -11.63 5.81 -8.45
N MET A 17 -10.77 6.11 -7.47
CA MET A 17 -9.61 5.28 -7.15
C MET A 17 -10.03 3.84 -6.80
N GLN A 18 -11.09 3.67 -6.00
CA GLN A 18 -11.57 2.35 -5.59
C GLN A 18 -12.11 1.55 -6.78
N LEU A 19 -12.88 2.18 -7.66
CA LEU A 19 -13.38 1.54 -8.89
C LEU A 19 -12.22 1.11 -9.79
N LEU A 20 -11.22 1.98 -10.02
CA LEU A 20 -10.03 1.63 -10.79
C LEU A 20 -9.23 0.50 -10.14
N THR A 21 -9.13 0.50 -8.81
CA THR A 21 -8.44 -0.57 -8.06
C THR A 21 -9.14 -1.91 -8.27
N ILE A 22 -10.48 -1.93 -8.17
CA ILE A 22 -11.27 -3.14 -8.38
C ILE A 22 -11.11 -3.64 -9.81
N VAL A 23 -11.29 -2.76 -10.81
CA VAL A 23 -11.16 -3.11 -12.22
C VAL A 23 -9.76 -3.64 -12.54
N SER A 24 -8.71 -2.96 -12.07
CA SER A 24 -7.33 -3.43 -12.26
C SER A 24 -7.04 -4.75 -11.55
N GLY A 25 -7.66 -4.97 -10.38
CA GLY A 25 -7.59 -6.22 -9.62
C GLY A 25 -8.16 -7.43 -10.36
N PHE A 26 -9.02 -7.24 -11.36
CA PHE A 26 -9.49 -8.30 -12.26
C PHE A 26 -8.68 -8.38 -13.56
N ILE A 27 -8.35 -7.22 -14.15
CA ILE A 27 -7.67 -7.18 -15.45
C ILE A 27 -6.24 -7.72 -15.34
N ILE A 28 -5.47 -7.33 -14.31
CA ILE A 28 -4.07 -7.76 -14.17
C ILE A 28 -3.97 -9.29 -14.01
N PRO A 29 -4.71 -9.96 -13.08
CA PRO A 29 -4.70 -11.42 -13.02
C PRO A 29 -5.17 -12.07 -14.32
N LYS A 30 -6.17 -11.52 -15.01
CA LYS A 30 -6.61 -12.03 -16.32
C LYS A 30 -5.48 -11.99 -17.34
N ILE A 31 -4.74 -10.88 -17.45
CA ILE A 31 -3.56 -10.78 -18.32
C ILE A 31 -2.52 -11.83 -17.92
N VAL A 32 -2.22 -11.96 -16.61
CA VAL A 32 -1.24 -12.94 -16.13
C VAL A 32 -1.66 -14.37 -16.50
N LEU A 33 -2.91 -14.74 -16.22
CA LEU A 33 -3.46 -16.06 -16.53
C LEU A 33 -3.43 -16.38 -18.02
N THR A 34 -3.83 -15.43 -18.87
CA THR A 34 -3.89 -15.65 -20.33
C THR A 34 -2.51 -15.78 -20.97
N TYR A 35 -1.53 -14.98 -20.54
CA TYR A 35 -0.21 -14.93 -21.19
C TYR A 35 0.87 -15.77 -20.50
N PHE A 36 0.72 -16.04 -19.21
CA PHE A 36 1.76 -16.68 -18.38
C PHE A 36 1.26 -17.92 -17.62
N GLY A 37 -0.05 -18.17 -17.60
CA GLY A 37 -0.64 -19.35 -16.97
C GLY A 37 -0.96 -19.19 -15.48
N SER A 38 -1.70 -20.17 -14.96
CA SER A 38 -2.17 -20.22 -13.57
C SER A 38 -1.06 -20.46 -12.56
N GLU A 39 -0.02 -21.20 -12.93
CA GLU A 39 1.12 -21.45 -12.04
C GLU A 39 1.88 -20.15 -11.72
N VAL A 40 2.18 -19.32 -12.74
CA VAL A 40 2.82 -18.01 -12.56
C VAL A 40 1.94 -17.06 -11.77
N ASN A 41 0.62 -17.06 -12.03
CA ASN A 41 -0.31 -16.26 -11.25
C ASN A 41 -0.32 -16.68 -9.77
N GLY A 42 -0.38 -17.99 -9.49
CA GLY A 42 -0.29 -18.54 -8.14
C GLY A 42 1.02 -18.18 -7.44
N LEU A 43 2.14 -18.25 -8.17
CA LEU A 43 3.46 -17.86 -7.68
C LEU A 43 3.50 -16.38 -7.28
N ILE A 44 3.02 -15.49 -8.15
CA ILE A 44 2.95 -14.04 -7.86
C ILE A 44 2.06 -13.78 -6.65
N SER A 45 0.89 -14.41 -6.59
CA SER A 45 -0.06 -14.21 -5.50
C SER A 45 0.54 -14.63 -4.17
N SER A 46 1.15 -15.82 -4.11
CA SER A 46 1.78 -16.33 -2.88
C SER A 46 3.00 -15.47 -2.46
N ILE A 47 3.87 -15.10 -3.41
CA ILE A 47 5.00 -14.19 -3.13
C ILE A 47 4.50 -12.84 -2.61
N SER A 48 3.55 -12.22 -3.29
CA SER A 48 3.03 -10.90 -2.91
C SER A 48 2.37 -10.94 -1.53
N GLN A 49 1.67 -12.03 -1.25
CA GLN A 49 1.06 -12.28 0.05
C GLN A 49 2.11 -12.35 1.14
N LEU A 50 3.16 -13.16 0.96
CA LEU A 50 4.22 -13.31 1.94
C LEU A 50 5.00 -12.01 2.15
N LEU A 51 5.26 -11.26 1.07
CA LEU A 51 5.92 -9.96 1.16
C LEU A 51 5.08 -8.91 1.90
N SER A 52 3.75 -9.01 1.86
CA SER A 52 2.86 -8.09 2.59
C SER A 52 3.00 -8.19 4.11
N TYR A 53 3.61 -9.26 4.63
CA TYR A 53 3.72 -9.52 6.07
C TYR A 53 4.56 -8.50 6.82
N ILE A 54 5.44 -7.79 6.11
CA ILE A 54 6.18 -6.65 6.66
C ILE A 54 5.26 -5.55 7.20
N GLN A 55 4.03 -5.43 6.69
CA GLN A 55 3.05 -4.42 7.14
C GLN A 55 2.68 -4.58 8.62
N LEU A 56 2.83 -5.79 9.19
CA LEU A 56 2.68 -5.97 10.65
C LEU A 56 3.65 -5.10 11.44
N LEU A 57 4.88 -4.92 10.95
CA LEU A 57 5.90 -4.11 11.64
C LEU A 57 5.58 -2.62 11.63
N GLU A 58 4.67 -2.16 10.76
CA GLU A 58 4.17 -0.79 10.82
C GLU A 58 3.30 -0.56 12.07
N GLY A 59 2.65 -1.60 12.57
CA GLY A 59 1.75 -1.52 13.71
C GLY A 59 0.67 -0.44 13.52
N GLY A 60 0.30 0.22 14.61
CA GLY A 60 -0.63 1.35 14.60
C GLY A 60 0.00 2.69 14.20
N VAL A 61 1.21 2.71 13.60
CA VAL A 61 1.95 3.96 13.35
C VAL A 61 1.15 4.94 12.51
N ASN A 62 0.41 4.46 11.51
CA ASN A 62 -0.36 5.33 10.61
C ASN A 62 -1.42 6.10 11.40
N SER A 63 -2.15 5.44 12.29
CA SER A 63 -3.20 6.06 13.11
C SER A 63 -2.62 7.08 14.11
N VAL A 64 -1.52 6.73 14.78
CA VAL A 64 -0.87 7.60 15.76
C VAL A 64 -0.18 8.80 15.09
N ALA A 65 0.50 8.58 13.97
CA ALA A 65 1.10 9.64 13.18
C ALA A 65 0.06 10.64 12.69
N MET A 66 -1.10 10.16 12.22
CA MET A 66 -2.20 11.02 11.78
C MET A 66 -2.75 11.87 12.92
N SER A 67 -2.94 11.32 14.13
CA SER A 67 -3.52 12.08 15.25
C SER A 67 -2.59 13.20 15.72
N VAL A 68 -1.28 12.92 15.79
CA VAL A 68 -0.28 13.91 16.23
C VAL A 68 -0.03 14.96 15.15
N LEU A 69 0.03 14.59 13.87
CA LEU A 69 0.15 15.53 12.75
C LEU A 69 -1.10 16.40 12.57
N TYR A 70 -2.30 15.84 12.77
CA TYR A 70 -3.53 16.61 12.68
C TYR A 70 -3.51 17.80 13.65
N LYS A 71 -3.05 17.56 14.89
CA LYS A 71 -2.90 18.62 15.90
C LYS A 71 -1.87 19.66 15.47
N SER A 72 -0.66 19.24 15.08
CA SER A 72 0.41 20.20 14.73
C SER A 72 0.07 21.04 13.50
N LEU A 73 -0.63 20.46 12.51
CA LEU A 73 -1.10 21.17 11.32
C LEU A 73 -2.24 22.15 11.65
N ALA A 74 -3.17 21.76 12.52
CA ALA A 74 -4.26 22.66 12.96
C ALA A 74 -3.70 23.87 13.71
N ASP A 75 -2.68 23.66 14.55
CA ASP A 75 -2.01 24.70 15.32
C ASP A 75 -1.01 25.53 14.48
N LYS A 76 -0.80 25.16 13.21
CA LYS A 76 0.22 25.75 12.30
C LYS A 76 1.65 25.73 12.86
N ASP A 77 1.94 24.76 13.72
CA ASP A 77 3.27 24.54 14.30
C ASP A 77 4.13 23.72 13.34
N TYR A 78 4.77 24.43 12.39
CA TYR A 78 5.58 23.80 11.35
C TYR A 78 6.90 23.21 11.87
N GLU A 79 7.47 23.76 12.95
CA GLU A 79 8.67 23.21 13.59
C GLU A 79 8.39 21.85 14.21
N ARG A 80 7.30 21.75 14.96
CA ARG A 80 6.83 20.46 15.50
C ARG A 80 6.42 19.51 14.38
N THR A 81 5.73 19.99 13.35
CA THR A 81 5.36 19.19 12.18
C THR A 81 6.60 18.59 11.50
N ASN A 82 7.67 19.37 11.31
CA ASN A 82 8.94 18.89 10.77
C ASN A 82 9.58 17.81 11.66
N SER A 83 9.54 17.99 12.98
CA SER A 83 10.06 17.03 13.97
C SER A 83 9.29 15.71 13.97
N ILE A 84 7.95 15.76 13.85
CA ILE A 84 7.08 14.58 13.75
C ILE A 84 7.33 13.84 12.42
N ILE A 85 7.36 14.57 11.29
CA ILE A 85 7.62 13.98 9.97
C ILE A 85 8.98 13.30 9.96
N LYS A 86 10.00 13.89 10.58
CA LYS A 86 11.33 13.29 10.71
C LYS A 86 11.27 11.96 11.47
N ALA A 87 10.53 11.89 12.58
CA ALA A 87 10.36 10.65 13.33
C ALA A 87 9.65 9.57 12.50
N ILE A 88 8.61 9.94 11.73
CA ILE A 88 7.91 9.06 10.80
C ILE A 88 8.84 8.55 9.68
N ASP A 89 9.67 9.43 9.11
CA ASP A 89 10.63 9.08 8.06
C ASP A 89 11.68 8.07 8.55
N ILE A 90 12.24 8.31 9.73
CA ILE A 90 13.19 7.38 10.37
C ILE A 90 12.51 6.03 10.62
N PHE A 91 11.26 6.03 11.08
CA PHE A 91 10.52 4.81 11.36
C PHE A 91 10.30 3.98 10.08
N PHE A 92 9.75 4.57 9.01
CA PHE A 92 9.50 3.83 7.76
C PHE A 92 10.80 3.39 7.07
N LYS A 93 11.87 4.19 7.12
CA LYS A 93 13.19 3.76 6.60
C LYS A 93 13.77 2.61 7.39
N LYS A 94 13.60 2.59 8.72
CA LYS A 94 14.00 1.45 9.55
C LYS A 94 13.24 0.18 9.14
N ILE A 95 11.93 0.27 8.92
CA ILE A 95 11.14 -0.86 8.38
C ILE A 95 11.64 -1.24 6.99
N GLY A 96 11.92 -0.28 6.12
CA GLY A 96 12.47 -0.54 4.79
C GLY A 96 13.81 -1.29 4.81
N ILE A 97 14.69 -0.99 5.77
CA ILE A 97 15.94 -1.74 5.97
C ILE A 97 15.66 -3.17 6.43
N ILE A 98 14.76 -3.36 7.41
CA ILE A 98 14.32 -4.69 7.85
C ILE A 98 13.70 -5.47 6.69
N TYR A 99 12.92 -4.79 5.84
CA TYR A 99 12.28 -5.36 4.68
C TYR A 99 13.30 -5.89 3.66
N ILE A 100 14.43 -5.22 3.44
CA ILE A 100 15.50 -5.74 2.57
C ILE A 100 16.00 -7.09 3.09
N GLY A 101 16.33 -7.18 4.38
CA GLY A 101 16.77 -8.45 4.99
C GLY A 101 15.71 -9.55 4.90
N PHE A 102 14.44 -9.20 5.18
CA PHE A 102 13.30 -10.11 5.02
C PHE A 102 13.18 -10.62 3.58
N VAL A 103 13.23 -9.72 2.58
CA VAL A 103 13.18 -10.09 1.16
C VAL A 103 14.34 -11.00 0.77
N THR A 104 15.56 -10.75 1.28
CA THR A 104 16.71 -11.62 1.03
C THR A 104 16.46 -13.04 1.54
N VAL A 105 15.96 -13.18 2.78
CA VAL A 105 15.62 -14.50 3.35
C VAL A 105 14.53 -15.18 2.52
N VAL A 106 13.48 -14.45 2.14
CA VAL A 106 12.38 -14.97 1.33
C VAL A 106 12.87 -15.41 -0.05
N ALA A 107 13.70 -14.60 -0.71
CA ALA A 107 14.25 -14.93 -2.02
C ALA A 107 15.14 -16.18 -2.00
N ILE A 108 15.72 -16.53 -0.85
CA ILE A 108 16.53 -17.75 -0.69
C ILE A 108 15.67 -18.95 -0.31
N VAL A 109 14.78 -18.79 0.67
CA VAL A 109 14.05 -19.91 1.28
C VAL A 109 12.83 -20.30 0.44
N TYR A 110 12.06 -19.34 -0.05
CA TYR A 110 10.79 -19.61 -0.74
C TYR A 110 10.94 -20.51 -1.97
N PRO A 111 11.92 -20.29 -2.88
CA PRO A 111 12.11 -21.17 -4.05
C PRO A 111 12.44 -22.63 -3.71
N ILE A 112 12.92 -22.91 -2.49
CA ILE A 112 13.26 -24.27 -2.03
C ILE A 112 12.01 -25.01 -1.54
N VAL A 113 11.07 -24.27 -0.94
CA VAL A 113 9.88 -24.84 -0.29
C VAL A 113 8.71 -24.93 -1.28
N VAL A 114 8.62 -24.03 -2.26
CA VAL A 114 7.49 -23.97 -3.18
C VAL A 114 7.59 -25.07 -4.24
N SER A 115 6.50 -25.83 -4.42
CA SER A 115 6.39 -26.79 -5.53
C SER A 115 6.03 -26.06 -6.82
N THR A 116 7.02 -25.85 -7.69
CA THR A 116 6.84 -25.19 -8.99
C THR A 116 7.73 -25.78 -10.09
N SER A 117 7.28 -25.67 -11.34
CA SER A 117 8.02 -26.03 -12.54
C SER A 117 9.17 -25.07 -12.89
N TYR A 118 9.19 -23.88 -12.27
CA TYR A 118 10.22 -22.87 -12.49
C TYR A 118 11.47 -23.12 -11.65
N ASN A 119 12.64 -22.83 -12.22
CA ASN A 119 13.90 -23.00 -11.51
C ASN A 119 14.10 -21.97 -10.38
N TYR A 120 15.02 -22.28 -9.47
CA TYR A 120 15.35 -21.45 -8.31
C TYR A 120 15.63 -19.99 -8.68
N LEU A 121 16.45 -19.74 -9.71
CA LEU A 121 16.86 -18.38 -10.11
C LEU A 121 15.67 -17.56 -10.62
N TYR A 122 14.77 -18.17 -11.39
CA TYR A 122 13.57 -17.52 -11.88
C TYR A 122 12.71 -17.01 -10.73
N VAL A 123 12.43 -17.88 -9.74
CA VAL A 123 11.60 -17.54 -8.59
C VAL A 123 12.29 -16.50 -7.70
N SER A 124 13.57 -16.70 -7.39
CA SER A 124 14.37 -15.78 -6.55
C SER A 124 14.39 -14.36 -7.12
N THR A 125 14.68 -14.22 -8.41
CA THR A 125 14.72 -12.92 -9.09
C THR A 125 13.34 -12.29 -9.19
N LEU A 126 12.28 -13.10 -9.39
CA LEU A 126 10.91 -12.60 -9.42
C LEU A 126 10.49 -12.01 -8.06
N ILE A 127 10.87 -12.65 -6.95
CA ILE A 127 10.66 -12.14 -5.59
C ILE A 127 11.31 -10.77 -5.43
N ILE A 128 12.58 -10.63 -5.82
CA ILE A 128 13.33 -9.38 -5.72
C ILE A 128 12.64 -8.27 -6.53
N VAL A 129 12.22 -8.58 -7.76
CA VAL A 129 11.51 -7.61 -8.62
C VAL A 129 10.18 -7.17 -7.99
N ILE A 130 9.36 -8.11 -7.50
CA ILE A 130 8.09 -7.78 -6.85
C ILE A 130 8.34 -6.93 -5.59
N ALA A 131 9.36 -7.29 -4.81
CA ALA A 131 9.69 -6.61 -3.57
C ALA A 131 10.15 -5.16 -3.76
N ALA A 132 10.81 -4.86 -4.88
CA ALA A 132 11.33 -3.52 -5.17
C ALA A 132 10.25 -2.43 -5.14
N GLY A 133 9.00 -2.76 -5.48
CA GLY A 133 7.87 -1.82 -5.39
C GLY A 133 7.64 -1.32 -3.96
N MET A 134 7.61 -2.22 -2.97
CA MET A 134 7.43 -1.84 -1.56
C MET A 134 8.67 -1.14 -0.99
N PHE A 135 9.87 -1.49 -1.43
CA PHE A 135 11.09 -0.76 -1.08
C PHE A 135 10.96 0.73 -1.46
N VAL A 136 10.52 1.03 -2.69
CA VAL A 136 10.27 2.41 -3.14
C VAL A 136 9.27 3.12 -2.23
N GLN A 137 8.21 2.42 -1.81
CA GLN A 137 7.19 3.00 -0.95
C GLN A 137 7.74 3.37 0.44
N TYR A 138 8.44 2.45 1.11
CA TYR A 138 9.00 2.69 2.44
C TYR A 138 10.01 3.83 2.48
N PHE A 139 10.90 3.91 1.50
CA PHE A 139 11.98 4.90 1.51
C PHE A 139 11.56 6.29 1.02
N PHE A 140 10.54 6.37 0.15
CA PHE A 140 10.27 7.61 -0.59
C PHE A 140 8.82 8.10 -0.56
N ALA A 141 7.84 7.25 -0.27
CA ALA A 141 6.43 7.60 -0.45
C ALA A 141 5.65 7.69 0.87
N LEU A 142 5.79 6.70 1.77
CA LEU A 142 4.89 6.54 2.92
C LEU A 142 4.89 7.74 3.87
N THR A 143 6.06 8.30 4.19
CA THR A 143 6.18 9.50 5.04
C THR A 143 5.30 10.65 4.54
N TYR A 144 5.39 10.98 3.26
CA TYR A 144 4.61 12.07 2.67
C TYR A 144 3.15 11.70 2.48
N ARG A 145 2.85 10.43 2.19
CA ARG A 145 1.47 9.94 2.15
C ARG A 145 0.77 10.17 3.50
N VAL A 146 1.43 9.90 4.62
CA VAL A 146 0.86 10.13 5.96
C VAL A 146 0.59 11.61 6.19
N LEU A 147 1.55 12.49 5.88
CA LEU A 147 1.38 13.94 6.00
C LEU A 147 0.20 14.47 5.18
N ILE A 148 0.12 14.10 3.90
CA ILE A 148 -0.93 14.57 2.98
C ILE A 148 -2.31 14.16 3.48
N ASN A 149 -2.43 12.94 4.00
CA ASN A 149 -3.68 12.47 4.58
C ASN A 149 -4.02 13.18 5.91
N ALA A 150 -3.03 13.46 6.76
CA ALA A 150 -3.23 14.18 8.01
C ALA A 150 -3.77 15.61 7.77
N ASP A 151 -3.34 16.25 6.68
CA ASP A 151 -3.86 17.56 6.24
C ASP A 151 -5.20 17.48 5.50
N ARG A 152 -5.93 16.36 5.59
CA ARG A 152 -7.21 16.11 4.87
C ARG A 152 -7.11 16.24 3.35
N ARG A 153 -5.92 16.11 2.78
CA ARG A 153 -5.67 16.19 1.32
C ARG A 153 -5.50 14.83 0.67
N GLY A 154 -6.13 13.80 1.23
CA GLY A 154 -6.09 12.41 0.74
C GLY A 154 -6.57 12.23 -0.71
N TYR A 155 -7.25 13.22 -1.29
CA TYR A 155 -7.54 13.26 -2.72
C TYR A 155 -6.27 13.24 -3.59
N ILE A 156 -5.16 13.85 -3.13
CA ILE A 156 -3.86 13.80 -3.82
C ILE A 156 -3.29 12.38 -3.81
N VAL A 157 -3.41 11.68 -2.67
CA VAL A 157 -3.04 10.26 -2.56
C VAL A 157 -3.88 9.41 -3.51
N SER A 158 -5.18 9.70 -3.59
CA SER A 158 -6.10 9.01 -4.48
C SER A 158 -5.76 9.23 -5.95
N ILE A 159 -5.48 10.47 -6.35
CA ILE A 159 -5.04 10.81 -7.71
C ILE A 159 -3.73 10.09 -8.05
N ALA A 160 -2.72 10.12 -7.17
CA ALA A 160 -1.47 9.43 -7.40
C ALA A 160 -1.66 7.91 -7.57
N GLN A 161 -2.57 7.31 -6.80
CA GLN A 161 -2.94 5.92 -6.93
C GLN A 161 -3.66 5.63 -8.27
N CYS A 162 -4.56 6.50 -8.72
CA CYS A 162 -5.19 6.38 -10.04
C CYS A 162 -4.15 6.39 -11.16
N VAL A 163 -3.20 7.34 -11.12
CA VAL A 163 -2.12 7.44 -12.12
C VAL A 163 -1.25 6.18 -12.09
N PHE A 164 -0.90 5.68 -10.90
CA PHE A 164 -0.19 4.41 -10.74
C PHE A 164 -0.95 3.25 -11.39
N ILE A 165 -2.25 3.09 -11.10
CA ILE A 165 -3.07 1.99 -11.63
C ILE A 165 -3.11 2.04 -13.16
N ILE A 166 -3.37 3.22 -13.73
CA ILE A 166 -3.45 3.41 -15.18
C ILE A 166 -2.10 3.10 -15.83
N ALA A 167 -1.01 3.65 -15.29
CA ALA A 167 0.34 3.37 -15.79
C ALA A 167 0.66 1.86 -15.72
N ASN A 168 0.39 1.21 -14.59
CA ASN A 168 0.63 -0.22 -14.40
C ASN A 168 -0.19 -1.08 -15.38
N LEU A 169 -1.46 -0.73 -15.64
CA LEU A 169 -2.30 -1.42 -16.62
C LEU A 169 -1.75 -1.27 -18.05
N ILE A 170 -1.36 -0.06 -18.44
CA ILE A 170 -0.78 0.20 -19.76
C ILE A 170 0.52 -0.61 -19.92
N PHE A 171 1.42 -0.55 -18.94
CA PHE A 171 2.65 -1.34 -18.95
C PHE A 171 2.38 -2.84 -19.02
N ALA A 172 1.45 -3.36 -18.22
CA ALA A 172 1.11 -4.78 -18.23
C ALA A 172 0.58 -5.23 -19.60
N LEU A 173 -0.28 -4.43 -20.25
CA LEU A 173 -0.80 -4.72 -21.59
C LEU A 173 0.30 -4.72 -22.66
N VAL A 174 1.18 -3.71 -22.64
CA VAL A 174 2.29 -3.60 -23.59
C VAL A 174 3.25 -4.78 -23.40
N VAL A 175 3.68 -5.04 -22.16
CA VAL A 175 4.66 -6.09 -21.89
C VAL A 175 4.11 -7.49 -22.20
N ALA A 176 2.85 -7.76 -21.85
CA ALA A 176 2.21 -9.03 -22.16
C ALA A 176 2.15 -9.29 -23.67
N ARG A 177 1.93 -8.24 -24.49
CA ARG A 177 1.86 -8.38 -25.94
C ARG A 177 3.23 -8.56 -26.61
N PHE A 178 4.25 -7.83 -26.17
CA PHE A 178 5.54 -7.74 -26.88
C PHE A 178 6.66 -8.59 -26.27
N PHE A 179 6.83 -8.59 -24.95
CA PHE A 179 7.98 -9.23 -24.31
C PHE A 179 7.66 -10.62 -23.74
N ARG A 180 6.40 -10.87 -23.36
CA ARG A 180 5.93 -12.15 -22.80
C ARG A 180 6.80 -12.70 -21.66
N SER A 181 7.39 -11.81 -20.84
CA SER A 181 8.10 -12.18 -19.62
C SER A 181 7.46 -11.52 -18.41
N ILE A 182 7.21 -12.33 -17.38
CA ILE A 182 6.58 -11.84 -16.16
C ILE A 182 7.49 -10.92 -15.37
N HIS A 183 8.82 -11.13 -15.46
CA HIS A 183 9.82 -10.25 -14.86
C HIS A 183 9.72 -8.83 -15.43
N PHE A 184 9.64 -8.70 -16.76
CA PHE A 184 9.44 -7.38 -17.38
C PHE A 184 8.10 -6.74 -16.99
N LEU A 185 7.04 -7.55 -16.83
CA LEU A 185 5.73 -7.05 -16.44
C LEU A 185 5.80 -6.46 -15.02
N LYS A 186 6.44 -7.19 -14.09
CA LYS A 186 6.62 -6.73 -12.70
C LYS A 186 7.62 -5.59 -12.57
N LEU A 187 8.67 -5.54 -13.41
CA LEU A 187 9.53 -4.35 -13.50
C LEU A 187 8.73 -3.10 -13.93
N GLY A 188 7.80 -3.25 -14.88
CA GLY A 188 6.86 -2.19 -15.24
C GLY A 188 6.01 -1.72 -14.06
N THR A 189 5.55 -2.66 -13.20
CA THR A 189 4.86 -2.31 -11.95
C THR A 189 5.75 -1.52 -10.99
N VAL A 190 7.02 -1.88 -10.86
CA VAL A 190 7.99 -1.13 -10.01
C VAL A 190 8.20 0.28 -10.55
N ILE A 191 8.33 0.44 -11.87
CA ILE A 191 8.43 1.76 -12.52
C ILE A 191 7.17 2.60 -12.22
N ALA A 192 5.98 2.00 -12.34
CA ALA A 192 4.75 2.69 -11.99
C ALA A 192 4.75 3.13 -10.51
N TYR A 193 5.29 2.33 -9.58
CA TYR A 193 5.38 2.70 -8.16
C TYR A 193 6.23 3.96 -7.90
N LEU A 194 7.17 4.32 -8.79
CA LEU A 194 7.96 5.56 -8.68
C LEU A 194 7.11 6.82 -8.88
N ILE A 195 5.94 6.72 -9.51
CA ILE A 195 5.04 7.87 -9.75
C ILE A 195 4.58 8.50 -8.43
N GLN A 196 4.23 7.68 -7.44
CA GLN A 196 3.70 8.15 -6.16
C GLN A 196 4.68 9.03 -5.38
N PRO A 197 5.93 8.61 -5.09
CA PRO A 197 6.88 9.46 -4.39
C PRO A 197 7.21 10.75 -5.15
N ILE A 198 7.19 10.74 -6.49
CA ILE A 198 7.36 11.94 -7.31
C ILE A 198 6.21 12.93 -7.05
N ILE A 199 4.95 12.47 -7.20
CA ILE A 199 3.78 13.32 -6.97
C ILE A 199 3.76 13.84 -5.53
N PHE A 200 3.99 12.97 -4.55
CA PHE A 200 3.97 13.36 -3.13
C PHE A 200 5.08 14.36 -2.81
N SER A 201 6.31 14.13 -3.27
CA SER A 201 7.43 15.04 -3.02
C SER A 201 7.20 16.42 -3.65
N VAL A 202 6.73 16.47 -4.90
CA VAL A 202 6.41 17.75 -5.57
C VAL A 202 5.30 18.48 -4.84
N TYR A 203 4.24 17.76 -4.46
CA TYR A 203 3.12 18.33 -3.72
C TYR A 203 3.56 18.89 -2.37
N VAL A 204 4.31 18.11 -1.60
CA VAL A 204 4.71 18.47 -0.24
C VAL A 204 5.64 19.69 -0.25
N LYS A 205 6.65 19.71 -1.13
CA LYS A 205 7.58 20.84 -1.26
C LYS A 205 6.89 22.16 -1.65
N LYS A 206 5.81 22.08 -2.42
CA LYS A 206 5.06 23.27 -2.88
C LYS A 206 4.09 23.80 -1.82
N ASN A 207 3.51 22.93 -1.00
CA ASN A 207 2.38 23.28 -0.13
C ASN A 207 2.74 23.40 1.36
N TYR A 208 3.91 22.93 1.79
CA TYR A 208 4.32 22.98 3.18
C TYR A 208 5.75 23.53 3.32
N PRO A 209 6.01 24.40 4.31
CA PRO A 209 7.35 24.90 4.61
C PRO A 209 8.17 23.85 5.37
N ILE A 210 8.40 22.71 4.72
CA ILE A 210 8.98 21.53 5.37
C ILE A 210 10.49 21.47 5.18
N ASN A 211 11.23 21.33 6.30
CA ASN A 211 12.67 21.13 6.31
C ASN A 211 13.07 19.90 7.15
N ILE A 212 12.87 18.71 6.59
CA ILE A 212 13.16 17.41 7.27
C ILE A 212 14.66 17.19 7.46
N LYS A 213 15.53 17.82 6.66
CA LYS A 213 16.97 17.57 6.72
C LYS A 213 17.57 18.04 8.06
N HIS A 214 17.08 19.15 8.60
CA HIS A 214 17.63 19.77 9.80
C HIS A 214 16.75 19.59 11.05
N ALA A 215 15.57 18.98 10.92
CA ALA A 215 14.67 18.74 12.04
C ALA A 215 15.19 17.67 13.00
N VAL A 216 15.01 17.91 14.30
CA VAL A 216 15.25 16.92 15.37
C VAL A 216 14.01 16.03 15.49
N PRO A 217 14.13 14.69 15.47
CA PRO A 217 12.97 13.81 15.51
C PRO A 217 12.24 13.87 16.87
N ASP A 218 10.93 14.06 16.84
CA ASP A 218 10.06 13.85 18.01
C ASP A 218 9.76 12.35 18.17
N ASN A 219 10.63 11.63 18.88
CA ASN A 219 10.46 10.20 19.12
C ASN A 219 9.24 9.88 20.01
N ASN A 220 8.75 10.84 20.79
CA ASN A 220 7.57 10.66 21.63
C ASN A 220 6.28 10.68 20.81
N ALA A 221 6.27 11.36 19.67
CA ALA A 221 5.12 11.41 18.76
C ALA A 221 4.62 10.01 18.34
N LEU A 222 5.51 9.02 18.28
CA LEU A 222 5.18 7.65 17.88
C LEU A 222 5.22 6.64 19.03
N LYS A 223 5.10 7.09 20.29
CA LYS A 223 5.22 6.21 21.47
C LYS A 223 4.10 5.17 21.53
N GLN A 224 2.87 5.55 21.18
CA GLN A 224 1.66 4.72 21.25
C GLN A 224 1.41 3.84 20.02
N LYS A 225 2.37 3.75 19.08
CA LYS A 225 2.20 3.00 17.82
C LYS A 225 1.90 1.51 18.02
N TRP A 226 2.20 0.94 19.19
CA TRP A 226 1.97 -0.48 19.50
C TRP A 226 0.63 -0.74 20.19
N ASP A 227 -0.08 0.29 20.65
CA ASP A 227 -1.32 0.12 21.44
C ASP A 227 -2.44 -0.52 20.60
N GLY A 228 -2.43 -0.30 19.28
CA GLY A 228 -3.34 -0.94 18.32
C GLY A 228 -2.81 -2.22 17.67
N PHE A 229 -1.62 -2.69 18.05
CA PHE A 229 -0.96 -3.81 17.38
C PHE A 229 -1.75 -5.11 17.49
N GLY A 230 -2.35 -5.40 18.65
CA GLY A 230 -3.15 -6.62 18.85
C GLY A 230 -4.30 -6.75 17.85
N HIS A 231 -5.00 -5.65 17.58
CA HIS A 231 -6.07 -5.62 16.57
C HIS A 231 -5.53 -5.87 15.16
N ASN A 232 -4.44 -5.18 14.79
CA ASN A 232 -3.81 -5.34 13.47
C ASN A 232 -3.27 -6.76 13.26
N LEU A 233 -2.68 -7.36 14.31
CA LEU A 233 -2.19 -8.73 14.28
C LEU A 233 -3.33 -9.74 14.13
N ALA A 234 -4.42 -9.59 14.89
CA ALA A 234 -5.58 -10.47 14.79
C ALA A 234 -6.21 -10.40 13.38
N TYR A 235 -6.39 -9.19 12.84
CA TYR A 235 -6.88 -8.99 11.48
C TYR A 235 -5.96 -9.62 10.44
N PHE A 236 -4.66 -9.44 10.60
CA PHE A 236 -3.66 -9.97 9.70
C PHE A 236 -3.65 -11.51 9.69
N ILE A 237 -3.70 -12.16 10.85
CA ILE A 237 -3.74 -13.63 10.93
C ILE A 237 -4.99 -14.10 10.19
N HIS A 238 -6.16 -13.56 10.55
CA HIS A 238 -7.44 -13.91 9.93
C HIS A 238 -7.45 -13.72 8.42
N ALA A 239 -6.85 -12.64 7.90
CA ALA A 239 -6.87 -12.33 6.47
C ALA A 239 -5.92 -13.20 5.63
N ASN A 240 -4.90 -13.82 6.24
CA ASN A 240 -3.79 -14.45 5.51
C ASN A 240 -3.61 -15.94 5.78
N THR A 241 -4.32 -16.53 6.75
CA THR A 241 -4.23 -17.96 7.06
C THR A 241 -4.51 -18.84 5.84
N ASP A 242 -5.56 -18.54 5.06
CA ASP A 242 -6.02 -19.38 3.95
C ASP A 242 -4.94 -19.60 2.89
N ILE A 243 -4.22 -18.54 2.49
CA ILE A 243 -3.18 -18.62 1.46
C ILE A 243 -1.95 -19.39 1.96
N ILE A 244 -1.60 -19.26 3.25
CA ILE A 244 -0.50 -20.03 3.86
C ILE A 244 -0.84 -21.52 3.82
N VAL A 245 -2.03 -21.88 4.31
CA VAL A 245 -2.49 -23.27 4.38
C VAL A 245 -2.57 -23.87 2.98
N LEU A 246 -3.14 -23.15 2.01
CA LEU A 246 -3.22 -23.62 0.63
C LEU A 246 -1.84 -23.75 -0.03
N THR A 247 -0.93 -22.81 0.20
CA THR A 247 0.42 -22.90 -0.39
C THR A 247 1.21 -24.08 0.21
N ALA A 248 1.04 -24.36 1.50
CA ALA A 248 1.77 -25.43 2.17
C ALA A 248 1.17 -26.83 1.91
N LEU A 249 -0.15 -26.94 1.77
CA LEU A 249 -0.86 -28.23 1.69
C LEU A 249 -1.35 -28.59 0.29
N THR A 250 -1.33 -27.65 -0.66
CA THR A 250 -1.85 -27.86 -2.02
C THR A 250 -0.85 -27.39 -3.08
N ASN A 251 -1.31 -27.02 -4.28
CA ASN A 251 -0.48 -26.56 -5.39
C ASN A 251 -0.79 -25.10 -5.78
N LEU A 252 0.11 -24.48 -6.54
CA LEU A 252 -0.03 -23.09 -6.98
C LEU A 252 -1.28 -22.84 -7.84
N VAL A 253 -1.80 -23.87 -8.51
CA VAL A 253 -3.05 -23.76 -9.28
C VAL A 253 -4.24 -23.52 -8.34
N MET A 254 -4.34 -24.26 -7.23
CA MET A 254 -5.37 -24.04 -6.22
C MET A 254 -5.23 -22.67 -5.55
N VAL A 255 -4.00 -22.25 -5.23
CA VAL A 255 -3.72 -20.90 -4.72
C VAL A 255 -4.18 -19.83 -5.71
N SER A 256 -3.95 -20.02 -7.01
CA SER A 256 -4.42 -19.11 -8.05
C SER A 256 -5.94 -19.04 -8.12
N ILE A 257 -6.64 -20.18 -8.07
CA ILE A 257 -8.11 -20.23 -8.09
C ILE A 257 -8.66 -19.48 -6.87
N TYR A 258 -8.17 -19.80 -5.67
CA TYR A 258 -8.58 -19.11 -4.45
C TYR A 258 -8.33 -17.61 -4.54
N ALA A 259 -7.16 -17.17 -5.01
CA ALA A 259 -6.83 -15.75 -5.13
C ALA A 259 -7.82 -14.99 -6.04
N VAL A 260 -8.31 -15.63 -7.11
CA VAL A 260 -9.34 -15.03 -7.98
C VAL A 260 -10.66 -14.87 -7.22
N TYR A 261 -11.14 -15.89 -6.52
CA TYR A 261 -12.38 -15.79 -5.73
C TYR A 261 -12.26 -14.80 -4.56
N ALA A 262 -11.15 -14.84 -3.83
CA ALA A 262 -10.87 -13.92 -2.75
C ALA A 262 -10.81 -12.46 -3.24
N SER A 263 -10.36 -12.21 -4.47
CA SER A 263 -10.34 -10.85 -5.03
C SER A 263 -11.75 -10.26 -5.19
N ILE A 264 -12.75 -11.09 -5.54
CA ILE A 264 -14.16 -10.68 -5.61
C ILE A 264 -14.69 -10.30 -4.22
N ALA A 265 -14.47 -11.17 -3.23
CA ALA A 265 -14.89 -10.90 -1.85
C ALA A 265 -14.22 -9.62 -1.30
N ASN A 266 -12.92 -9.45 -1.55
CA ASN A 266 -12.17 -8.27 -1.13
C ASN A 266 -12.62 -6.98 -1.85
N ALA A 267 -12.99 -7.05 -3.13
CA ALA A 267 -13.54 -5.92 -3.86
C ALA A 267 -14.84 -5.41 -3.21
N LEU A 268 -15.77 -6.33 -2.91
CA LEU A 268 -17.03 -6.01 -2.23
C LEU A 268 -16.78 -5.44 -0.82
N LYS A 269 -15.92 -6.09 -0.03
CA LYS A 269 -15.52 -5.61 1.30
C LYS A 269 -14.96 -4.19 1.25
N THR A 270 -14.09 -3.90 0.28
CA THR A 270 -13.44 -2.58 0.19
C THR A 270 -14.43 -1.49 -0.22
N LEU A 271 -15.40 -1.81 -1.10
CA LEU A 271 -16.51 -0.89 -1.41
C LEU A 271 -17.31 -0.53 -0.16
N LEU A 272 -17.71 -1.53 0.63
CA LEU A 272 -18.46 -1.31 1.87
C LEU A 272 -17.68 -0.45 2.88
N ILE A 273 -16.38 -0.70 3.03
CA ILE A 273 -15.51 0.11 3.89
C ILE A 273 -15.41 1.55 3.38
N SER A 274 -15.28 1.75 2.07
CA SER A 274 -15.13 3.08 1.46
C SER A 274 -16.40 3.93 1.60
N ILE A 275 -17.56 3.31 1.43
CA ILE A 275 -18.86 3.95 1.69
C ILE A 275 -18.97 4.31 3.17
N SER A 276 -18.65 3.38 4.07
CA SER A 276 -18.68 3.60 5.52
C SER A 276 -17.75 4.75 5.95
N ALA A 277 -16.54 4.81 5.38
CA ALA A 277 -15.57 5.86 5.65
C ALA A 277 -16.04 7.24 5.14
N SER A 278 -16.82 7.28 4.06
CA SER A 278 -17.40 8.51 3.51
C SER A 278 -18.57 9.03 4.34
N ILE A 279 -19.32 8.15 5.02
CA ILE A 279 -20.48 8.53 5.84
C ILE A 279 -20.07 8.96 7.26
N LYS A 280 -19.01 8.38 7.84
CA LYS A 280 -18.53 8.69 9.21
C LYS A 280 -18.40 10.20 9.53
N PRO A 281 -17.84 11.05 8.66
CA PRO A 281 -17.77 12.50 8.90
C PRO A 281 -19.14 13.19 9.00
N SER A 282 -20.17 12.67 8.31
CA SER A 282 -21.51 13.22 8.33
C SER A 282 -22.22 12.99 9.67
N PHE A 283 -22.03 11.82 10.30
CA PHE A 283 -22.56 11.56 11.64
C PHE A 283 -21.90 12.43 12.71
N GLY A 284 -20.59 12.67 12.61
CA GLY A 284 -19.88 13.57 13.53
C GLY A 284 -20.42 15.00 13.50
N ASN A 285 -20.76 15.51 12.30
CA ASN A 285 -21.37 16.84 12.17
C ASN A 285 -22.79 16.89 12.74
N VAL A 286 -23.60 15.83 12.55
CA VAL A 286 -24.97 15.78 13.08
C VAL A 286 -24.97 15.75 14.61
N LEU A 287 -24.11 14.92 15.22
CA LEU A 287 -23.99 14.79 16.68
C LEU A 287 -23.56 16.11 17.35
N VAL A 288 -22.67 16.86 16.71
CA VAL A 288 -22.25 18.19 17.20
C VAL A 288 -23.35 19.23 16.98
N SER A 289 -24.07 19.19 15.86
CA SER A 289 -25.18 20.13 15.61
C SER A 289 -26.46 19.84 16.42
N SER A 290 -26.58 18.65 17.00
CA SER A 290 -27.71 18.26 17.86
C SER A 290 -27.42 18.41 19.36
N SER A 291 -26.25 18.94 19.72
CA SER A 291 -25.86 19.26 21.10
C SER A 291 -25.85 20.77 21.41
N ASP A 292 -26.35 21.58 20.46
CA ASP A 292 -26.83 22.96 20.62
C ASP A 292 -28.36 22.99 20.57
#